data_AF-A0A2P5XTK0-F1
#
_entry.id   AF-A0A2P5XTK0-F1
#
_cell.length_a   1.000
_cell.length_b   1.000
_cell.length_c   1.000
_cell.angle_alpha   90.00
_cell.angle_beta   90.00
_cell.angle_gamma   90.00
#
_symmetry.space_group_name_H-M   'P 1'
#
loop_
_entity.id
_entity.type
_entity.pdbx_description
1 polymer ?
#
loop_
_entity_poly.entity_id
_entity_poly.type
_entity_poly.pdbx_seq_one_letter_code
_entity_poly.pdbx_strand_id
1 'polypeptide(L)'
;MESPKPVGLQDAAAQAIVSLLTVRSNRTELAKGEKSVMRLVQMLDPKNDTVFKKYPLMLVTALLAGGSGDCRKILVAAGANKHLQILTDMEFAGAKKALQRLTGITLKSIFSRTWRE
;
A
#
# COMPACT_ATOMS: atom_id res chain seq x y z
N MET A 1 22.72 -26.95 0.31
CA MET A 1 23.30 -25.60 0.19
C MET A 1 22.15 -24.60 0.27
N GLU A 2 22.04 -23.83 1.34
CA GLU A 2 21.14 -22.68 1.36
C GLU A 2 21.79 -21.59 0.49
N SER A 3 21.18 -21.27 -0.66
CA SER A 3 21.61 -20.14 -1.47
C SER A 3 21.53 -18.88 -0.61
N PRO A 4 22.59 -18.05 -0.53
CA PRO A 4 22.47 -16.74 0.10
C PRO A 4 21.37 -15.97 -0.62
N LYS A 5 20.34 -15.53 0.11
CA LYS A 5 19.27 -14.70 -0.46
C LYS A 5 19.94 -13.51 -1.15
N PRO A 6 19.77 -13.34 -2.48
CA PRO A 6 20.49 -12.30 -3.19
C PRO A 6 20.12 -10.93 -2.59
N VAL A 7 21.15 -10.16 -2.26
CA VAL A 7 21.01 -8.80 -1.72
C VAL A 7 20.18 -7.99 -2.71
N GLY A 8 19.10 -7.36 -2.24
CA GLY A 8 18.22 -6.52 -3.07
C GLY A 8 17.12 -7.26 -3.85
N LEU A 9 16.95 -8.58 -3.69
CA LEU A 9 15.86 -9.31 -4.38
C LEU A 9 14.47 -8.74 -4.08
N GLN A 10 14.23 -8.37 -2.82
CA GLN A 10 12.96 -7.75 -2.41
C GLN A 10 12.78 -6.35 -3.03
N ASP A 11 13.87 -5.57 -3.13
CA ASP A 11 13.86 -4.27 -3.81
C ASP A 11 13.50 -4.43 -5.29
N ALA A 12 14.18 -5.32 -6.01
CA ALA A 12 13.92 -5.58 -7.43
C ALA A 12 12.47 -6.07 -7.65
N ALA A 13 12.00 -7.01 -6.84
CA ALA A 13 10.64 -7.53 -6.93
C ALA A 13 9.59 -6.45 -6.63
N ALA A 14 9.79 -5.64 -5.60
CA ALA A 14 8.86 -4.55 -5.27
C ALA A 14 8.81 -3.51 -6.40
N GLN A 15 9.95 -3.13 -6.97
CA GLN A 15 10.02 -2.18 -8.08
C GLN A 15 9.33 -2.72 -9.35
N ALA A 16 9.52 -4.00 -9.66
CA ALA A 16 8.83 -4.64 -10.78
C ALA A 16 7.31 -4.61 -10.59
N ILE A 17 6.82 -4.97 -9.40
CA ILE A 17 5.37 -4.93 -9.09
C ILE A 17 4.83 -3.50 -9.17
N VAL A 18 5.53 -2.52 -8.58
CA VAL A 18 5.11 -1.10 -8.64
C VAL A 18 5.04 -0.61 -10.08
N SER A 19 6.00 -1.01 -10.93
CA SER A 19 6.01 -0.69 -12.36
C SER A 19 4.79 -1.27 -13.08
N LEU A 20 4.42 -2.53 -12.79
CA LEU A 20 3.20 -3.14 -13.33
C LEU A 20 1.93 -2.43 -12.86
N LEU A 21 1.90 -1.94 -11.61
CA LEU A 21 0.74 -1.23 -11.03
C LEU A 21 0.54 0.20 -11.57
N THR A 22 1.44 0.71 -12.40
CA THR A 22 1.19 1.95 -13.15
C THR A 22 -0.03 1.81 -14.07
N VAL A 23 -0.23 0.61 -14.62
CA VAL A 23 -1.38 0.27 -15.47
C VAL A 23 -2.63 0.05 -14.62
N ARG A 24 -3.76 0.67 -15.01
CA ARG A 24 -5.02 0.61 -14.25
C ARG A 24 -5.62 -0.80 -14.20
N SER A 25 -5.57 -1.53 -15.31
CA SER A 25 -6.08 -2.91 -15.38
C SER A 25 -5.35 -3.82 -14.38
N ASN A 26 -4.01 -3.72 -14.31
CA ASN A 26 -3.19 -4.50 -13.38
C ASN A 26 -3.53 -4.24 -11.91
N ARG A 27 -3.81 -2.98 -11.55
CA ARG A 27 -4.29 -2.63 -10.19
C ARG A 27 -5.63 -3.31 -9.87
N THR A 28 -6.54 -3.27 -10.82
CA THR A 28 -7.88 -3.86 -10.67
C THR A 28 -7.78 -5.37 -10.54
N GLU A 29 -6.94 -6.00 -11.37
CA GLU A 29 -6.74 -7.45 -11.37
C GLU A 29 -6.05 -7.94 -10.09
N LEU A 30 -5.00 -7.26 -9.63
CA LEU A 30 -4.36 -7.59 -8.36
C LEU A 30 -5.33 -7.48 -7.18
N ALA A 31 -6.20 -6.45 -7.18
CA ALA A 31 -7.17 -6.25 -6.11
C ALA A 31 -8.27 -7.33 -6.08
N LYS A 32 -8.64 -7.94 -7.22
CA LYS A 32 -9.56 -9.09 -7.23
C LYS A 32 -8.95 -10.35 -6.59
N GLY A 33 -7.62 -10.46 -6.60
CA GLY A 33 -6.90 -11.58 -6.00
C GLY A 33 -6.95 -11.53 -4.48
N GLU A 34 -8.00 -12.09 -3.87
CA GLU A 34 -8.23 -12.09 -2.42
C GLU A 34 -7.00 -12.54 -1.62
N LYS A 35 -6.39 -13.68 -1.98
CA LYS A 35 -5.17 -14.19 -1.33
C LYS A 35 -3.99 -13.22 -1.44
N SER A 36 -3.84 -12.56 -2.59
CA SER A 36 -2.78 -11.58 -2.82
C SER A 36 -2.98 -10.33 -1.98
N VAL A 37 -4.22 -9.84 -1.88
CA VAL A 37 -4.59 -8.70 -1.03
C VAL A 37 -4.39 -9.04 0.44
N MET A 38 -4.90 -10.19 0.90
CA MET A 38 -4.73 -10.63 2.29
C MET A 38 -3.26 -10.74 2.68
N ARG A 39 -2.43 -11.36 1.81
CA ARG A 39 -0.98 -11.44 2.04
C ARG A 39 -0.35 -10.06 2.11
N LEU A 40 -0.72 -9.15 1.21
CA LEU A 40 -0.22 -7.77 1.23
C LEU A 40 -0.59 -7.05 2.53
N VAL A 41 -1.82 -7.22 3.02
CA VAL A 41 -2.26 -6.63 4.30
C VAL A 41 -1.52 -7.25 5.49
N GLN A 42 -1.33 -8.57 5.51
CA GLN A 42 -0.54 -9.25 6.55
C GLN A 42 0.92 -8.76 6.58
N MET A 43 1.50 -8.40 5.43
CA MET A 43 2.84 -7.82 5.36
C MET A 43 2.94 -6.40 5.94
N LEU A 44 1.81 -5.68 6.06
CA LEU A 44 1.74 -4.39 6.75
C LEU A 44 1.71 -4.53 8.28
N ASP A 45 1.42 -5.72 8.81
CA ASP A 45 1.41 -5.91 10.26
C ASP A 45 2.78 -5.52 10.84
N PRO A 46 2.85 -4.54 11.78
CA PRO A 46 4.09 -4.16 12.44
C PRO A 46 4.79 -5.34 13.12
N LYS A 47 4.06 -6.38 13.50
CA LYS A 47 4.60 -7.61 14.12
C LYS A 47 5.18 -8.61 13.13
N ASN A 48 5.00 -8.37 11.82
CA ASN A 48 5.43 -9.31 10.79
C ASN A 48 6.82 -8.95 10.27
N ASP A 49 7.86 -9.65 10.68
CA ASP A 49 9.24 -9.35 10.25
C ASP A 49 9.69 -10.07 8.98
N THR A 50 8.77 -10.73 8.25
CA THR A 50 9.12 -11.47 7.03
C THR A 50 9.61 -10.58 5.89
N VAL A 51 9.13 -9.34 5.83
CA VAL A 51 9.44 -8.37 4.77
C VAL A 51 9.51 -6.96 5.35
N PHE A 52 10.53 -6.19 4.94
CA PHE A 52 10.67 -4.78 5.31
C PHE A 52 9.43 -3.98 4.90
N LYS A 53 8.91 -3.17 5.83
CA LYS A 53 7.62 -2.48 5.66
C LYS A 53 7.62 -1.45 4.52
N LYS A 54 8.80 -0.99 4.07
CA LYS A 54 8.92 -0.14 2.88
C LYS A 54 8.27 -0.77 1.64
N TYR A 55 8.37 -2.09 1.46
CA TYR A 55 7.85 -2.78 0.28
C TYR A 55 6.32 -2.88 0.23
N PRO A 56 5.62 -3.44 1.23
CA PRO A 56 4.16 -3.47 1.20
C PRO A 56 3.57 -2.05 1.19
N LEU A 57 4.21 -1.06 1.83
CA LEU A 57 3.79 0.35 1.73
C LEU A 57 3.92 0.92 0.32
N MET A 58 5.01 0.63 -0.40
CA MET A 58 5.16 0.99 -1.82
C MET A 58 4.06 0.37 -2.67
N LEU A 59 3.78 -0.92 -2.48
CA LEU A 59 2.76 -1.67 -3.23
C LEU A 59 1.35 -1.13 -2.96
N VAL A 60 0.97 -0.91 -1.70
CA VAL A 60 -0.34 -0.32 -1.33
C VAL A 60 -0.48 1.09 -1.93
N THR A 61 0.58 1.90 -1.84
CA THR A 61 0.58 3.26 -2.39
C THR A 61 0.40 3.26 -3.91
N ALA A 62 1.03 2.31 -4.60
CA ALA A 62 0.89 2.13 -6.05
C ALA A 62 -0.51 1.60 -6.42
N LEU A 63 -1.03 0.63 -5.67
CA LEU A 63 -2.37 0.06 -5.88
C LEU A 63 -3.47 1.12 -5.75
N LEU A 64 -3.31 2.04 -4.80
CA LEU A 64 -4.22 3.17 -4.55
C LEU A 64 -3.96 4.39 -5.46
N ALA A 65 -2.94 4.35 -6.32
CA ALA A 65 -2.67 5.45 -7.25
C ALA A 65 -3.86 5.67 -8.21
N GLY A 66 -3.97 6.87 -8.78
CA GLY A 66 -4.98 7.18 -9.80
C GLY A 66 -6.44 7.04 -9.36
N GLY A 67 -6.73 7.07 -8.06
CA GLY A 67 -8.09 7.14 -7.53
C GLY A 67 -8.91 5.85 -7.66
N SER A 68 -8.28 4.67 -7.66
CA SER A 68 -9.00 3.39 -7.77
C SER A 68 -9.88 3.12 -6.54
N GLY A 69 -11.18 3.42 -6.66
CA GLY A 69 -12.16 3.27 -5.58
C GLY A 69 -12.38 1.81 -5.17
N ASP A 70 -12.34 0.89 -6.12
CA ASP A 70 -12.55 -0.53 -5.85
C ASP A 70 -11.37 -1.15 -5.10
N CYS A 71 -10.13 -0.85 -5.51
CA CYS A 71 -8.93 -1.29 -4.79
C CYS A 71 -8.94 -0.78 -3.33
N ARG A 72 -9.40 0.46 -3.12
CA ARG A 72 -9.55 1.03 -1.77
C ARG A 72 -10.57 0.25 -0.94
N LYS A 73 -11.78 0.00 -1.46
CA LYS A 73 -12.80 -0.78 -0.75
C LYS A 73 -12.29 -2.15 -0.34
N ILE A 74 -11.59 -2.83 -1.26
CA ILE A 74 -11.01 -4.15 -1.04
C ILE A 74 -9.93 -4.12 0.05
N LEU A 75 -9.01 -3.17 0.00
CA LEU A 75 -7.98 -3.01 1.04
C LEU A 75 -8.57 -2.68 2.41
N VAL A 76 -9.61 -1.85 2.47
CA VAL A 76 -10.34 -1.55 3.71
C VAL A 76 -11.01 -2.80 4.25
N ALA A 77 -11.72 -3.55 3.41
CA ALA A 77 -12.37 -4.81 3.81
C ALA A 77 -11.36 -5.85 4.31
N ALA A 78 -10.16 -5.89 3.73
CA ALA A 78 -9.07 -6.75 4.17
C ALA A 78 -8.37 -6.28 5.47
N GLY A 79 -8.74 -5.13 6.03
CA GLY A 79 -8.20 -4.64 7.31
C GLY A 79 -6.95 -3.77 7.20
N ALA A 80 -6.59 -3.28 6.01
CA ALA A 80 -5.37 -2.48 5.81
C ALA A 80 -5.34 -1.20 6.67
N ASN A 81 -6.51 -0.61 6.96
CA ASN A 81 -6.61 0.65 7.69
C ASN A 81 -5.96 0.59 9.08
N LYS A 82 -6.20 -0.48 9.84
CA LYS A 82 -5.66 -0.66 11.19
C LYS A 82 -4.13 -0.69 11.18
N HIS A 83 -3.54 -1.47 10.27
CA HIS A 83 -2.08 -1.57 10.17
C HIS A 83 -1.44 -0.26 9.70
N LEU A 84 -2.06 0.43 8.73
CA LEU A 84 -1.55 1.72 8.25
C LEU A 84 -1.65 2.83 9.31
N GLN A 85 -2.67 2.82 10.18
CA GLN A 85 -2.75 3.72 11.33
C GLN A 85 -1.58 3.50 12.28
N ILE A 86 -1.36 2.26 12.73
CA ILE A 86 -0.24 1.93 13.64
C ILE A 86 1.10 2.29 13.01
N LEU A 87 1.33 1.96 11.73
CA LEU A 87 2.57 2.32 11.03
C LEU A 87 2.75 3.85 10.89
N THR A 88 1.65 4.61 10.84
CA THR A 88 1.70 6.08 10.83
C THR A 88 2.06 6.63 12.20
N ASP A 89 1.50 6.05 13.27
CA ASP A 89 1.79 6.43 14.66
C ASP A 89 3.25 6.11 15.04
N MET A 90 3.82 5.05 14.44
CA MET A 90 5.25 4.70 14.55
C MET A 90 6.14 5.51 13.59
N GLU A 91 5.61 6.53 12.92
CA GLU A 91 6.31 7.41 11.98
C GLU A 91 7.04 6.68 10.83
N PHE A 92 6.54 5.51 10.41
CA PHE A 92 7.18 4.76 9.33
C PHE A 92 7.08 5.52 8.00
N ALA A 93 8.23 5.65 7.32
CA ALA A 93 8.32 6.42 6.08
C ALA A 93 7.32 5.91 5.02
N GLY A 94 6.47 6.83 4.54
CA GLY A 94 5.45 6.54 3.52
C GLY A 94 4.10 6.01 4.06
N ALA A 95 4.00 5.64 5.35
CA ALA A 95 2.75 5.14 5.94
C ALA A 95 1.62 6.19 5.89
N LYS A 96 1.92 7.44 6.29
CA LYS A 96 0.96 8.56 6.25
C LYS A 96 0.37 8.78 4.85
N LYS A 97 1.21 8.68 3.80
CA LYS A 97 0.78 8.85 2.41
C LYS A 97 -0.12 7.70 1.95
N ALA A 98 0.22 6.46 2.33
CA ALA A 98 -0.60 5.29 2.03
C ALA A 98 -1.98 5.41 2.71
N LEU A 99 -2.00 5.80 3.99
CA LEU A 99 -3.22 6.00 4.76
C LEU A 99 -4.12 7.08 4.16
N GLN A 100 -3.55 8.24 3.78
CA GLN A 100 -4.31 9.31 3.12
C GLN A 100 -4.97 8.87 1.81
N ARG A 101 -4.27 8.07 0.99
CA ARG A 101 -4.84 7.50 -0.24
C ARG A 101 -5.93 6.48 0.05
N LEU A 102 -5.77 5.69 1.12
CA LEU A 102 -6.75 4.69 1.54
C LEU A 102 -8.02 5.34 2.10
N THR A 103 -7.91 6.47 2.81
CA THR A 103 -9.09 7.21 3.29
C THR A 103 -9.76 8.05 2.20
N GLY A 104 -9.10 8.21 1.05
CA GLY A 104 -9.59 9.05 -0.05
C GLY A 104 -9.41 10.55 0.21
N ILE A 105 -8.74 10.93 1.30
CA ILE A 105 -8.44 12.32 1.64
C ILE A 105 -7.22 12.74 0.82
N THR A 106 -7.46 13.51 -0.24
CA THR A 106 -6.36 14.17 -0.98
C THR A 106 -6.08 15.53 -0.35
N LEU A 107 -4.81 15.98 -0.34
CA LEU A 107 -4.47 17.33 0.15
C LEU A 107 -5.29 18.43 -0.53
N LYS A 108 -5.68 18.24 -1.82
CA LYS A 108 -6.60 19.15 -2.54
C LYS A 108 -7.99 19.28 -1.88
N SER A 109 -8.50 18.22 -1.26
CA SER A 109 -9.77 18.23 -0.53
C SER A 109 -9.69 19.03 0.77
N ILE A 110 -8.51 19.16 1.38
CA ILE A 110 -8.32 19.93 2.61
C ILE A 110 -8.23 21.41 2.27
N PHE A 111 -7.42 21.78 1.27
CA PHE A 111 -7.32 23.17 0.81
C PHE A 111 -8.65 23.70 0.23
N SER A 112 -9.43 22.90 -0.50
CA SER A 112 -10.75 23.36 -0.96
C SER A 112 -11.81 23.52 0.14
N ARG A 113 -11.57 22.99 1.35
CA ARG A 113 -12.44 23.21 2.51
C ARG A 113 -12.10 24.49 3.28
N THR A 114 -10.83 24.88 3.30
CA THR A 114 -10.38 26.10 4.02
C THR A 114 -10.55 27.39 3.23
N TRP A 115 -10.86 27.31 1.93
CA TRP A 115 -11.12 28.47 1.06
C TRP A 115 -12.61 28.75 0.86
N ARG A 116 -13.48 28.07 1.63
CA ARG A 116 -14.94 28.23 1.57
C ARG A 116 -15.50 28.75 2.90
N GLU A 117 -14.78 29.70 3.49
CA GLU A 117 -15.21 30.58 4.58
C GLU A 117 -14.93 32.03 4.18
#